data_AF-A0A6I1GZ80-F1
#
_entry.id   AF-A0A6I1GZ80-F1
#
_cell.length_a   1.000
_cell.length_b   1.000
_cell.length_c   1.000
_cell.angle_alpha   90.00
_cell.angle_beta   90.00
_cell.angle_gamma   90.00
#
_symmetry.space_group_name_H-M   'P 1'
#
loop_
_entity.id
_entity.type
_entity.pdbx_description
1 polymer ?
#
loop_
_entity_poly.entity_id
_entity_poly.type
_entity_poly.pdbx_seq_one_letter_code
_entity_poly.pdbx_strand_id
1 'polypeptide(L)'
;LKVVFENHTLGELASGIEQALEQDAYARPVATIAVAERGQMTQLPLSYAQERLWFLDQLEPGGASYNCPGAVTLQGQFDIDLLEAAFRQVI
;
A
#
# COMPACT_ATOMS: atom_id res chain seq x y z
N LEU A 1 14.81 10.91 5.86
CA LEU A 1 13.59 11.74 6.08
C LEU A 1 13.94 13.18 6.44
N LYS A 2 14.86 13.46 7.39
CA LYS A 2 15.26 14.82 7.78
C LYS A 2 15.61 15.76 6.61
N VAL A 3 16.44 15.28 5.68
CA VAL A 3 16.87 16.00 4.46
C VAL A 3 15.70 16.45 3.57
N VAL A 4 14.58 15.71 3.53
CA VAL A 4 13.41 16.09 2.73
C VAL A 4 12.64 17.26 3.37
N PHE A 5 12.67 17.36 4.70
CA PHE A 5 11.93 18.38 5.45
C PHE A 5 12.78 19.62 5.79
N GLU A 6 14.10 19.50 5.79
CA GLU A 6 15.05 20.61 6.03
C GLU A 6 15.35 21.44 4.77
N ASN A 7 15.10 20.89 3.58
CA ASN A 7 15.31 21.57 2.31
C ASN A 7 13.96 22.03 1.75
N HIS A 8 13.71 23.34 1.76
CA HIS A 8 12.41 23.91 1.40
C HIS A 8 12.26 24.19 -0.10
N THR A 9 13.32 23.95 -0.87
CA THR A 9 13.34 24.11 -2.32
C THR A 9 13.87 22.85 -3.01
N LEU A 10 13.46 22.66 -4.27
CA LEU A 10 13.99 21.58 -5.11
C LEU A 10 15.52 21.67 -5.29
N GLY A 11 16.07 22.89 -5.37
CA GLY A 11 17.52 23.11 -5.54
C GLY A 11 18.33 22.70 -4.31
N GLU A 12 17.87 23.08 -3.12
CA GLU A 12 18.49 22.66 -1.85
C GLU A 12 18.39 21.15 -1.65
N LEU A 13 17.23 20.55 -1.98
CA LEU A 13 17.03 19.11 -1.89
C LEU A 13 17.94 18.35 -2.86
N ALA A 14 18.09 18.83 -4.11
CA ALA A 14 18.98 18.22 -5.09
C ALA A 14 20.43 18.22 -4.59
N SER A 15 20.93 19.36 -4.11
CA SER A 15 22.28 19.47 -3.55
C SER A 15 22.48 18.57 -2.32
N GLY A 16 21.46 18.46 -1.45
CA GLY A 16 21.49 17.56 -0.30
C GLY A 16 21.50 16.07 -0.68
N ILE A 17 20.81 15.69 -1.76
CA ILE A 17 20.86 14.32 -2.30
C ILE A 17 22.23 14.01 -2.88
N GLU A 18 22.81 14.92 -3.67
CA GLU A 18 24.16 14.76 -4.25
C GLU A 18 25.21 14.55 -3.16
N GLN A 19 25.23 15.40 -2.12
CA GLN A 19 26.13 15.26 -0.98
C GLN A 19 25.92 13.93 -0.22
N ALA A 20 24.68 13.47 -0.08
CA ALA A 20 24.37 12.22 0.60
C ALA A 20 24.79 10.98 -0.22
N LEU A 21 24.75 11.06 -1.56
CA LEU A 21 25.22 10.02 -2.46
C LEU A 21 26.76 9.94 -2.47
N GLU A 22 27.45 11.09 -2.40
CA GLU A 22 28.92 11.15 -2.34
C GLU A 22 29.50 10.59 -1.02
N GLN A 23 28.75 10.69 0.08
CA GLN A 23 29.20 10.23 1.40
C GLN A 23 29.05 8.71 1.64
N ASP A 24 28.62 7.94 0.63
CA ASP A 24 28.41 6.47 0.68
C ASP A 24 27.47 6.00 1.82
N ALA A 25 26.81 6.94 2.52
CA ALA A 25 25.95 6.68 3.66
C ALA A 25 24.66 5.94 3.29
N TYR A 26 24.34 5.90 1.99
CA TYR A 26 23.18 5.23 1.40
C TYR A 26 23.56 4.19 0.35
N ALA A 27 24.82 3.74 0.32
CA ALA A 27 25.37 2.82 -0.69
C ALA A 27 24.80 1.40 -0.69
N ARG A 28 23.82 1.11 0.18
CA ARG A 28 23.00 -0.10 0.01
C ARG A 28 22.04 0.19 -1.14
N PRO A 29 22.17 -0.51 -2.29
CA PRO A 29 21.16 -0.42 -3.33
C PRO A 29 19.84 -0.83 -2.69
N VAL A 30 18.94 0.13 -2.53
CA VAL A 30 17.55 -0.18 -2.20
C VAL A 30 17.05 -0.95 -3.41
N ALA A 31 16.77 -2.24 -3.21
CA ALA A 31 16.26 -3.07 -4.29
C ALA A 31 15.02 -2.37 -4.88
N THR A 32 15.10 -2.05 -6.17
CA THR A 32 13.96 -1.51 -6.91
C THR A 32 12.80 -2.48 -6.73
N ILE A 33 11.64 -1.97 -6.34
CA ILE A 33 10.43 -2.79 -6.26
C ILE A 33 10.04 -3.13 -7.70
N ALA A 34 10.53 -4.29 -8.17
CA ALA A 34 10.19 -4.79 -9.49
C ALA A 34 8.73 -5.23 -9.51
N VAL A 35 8.05 -4.97 -10.62
CA VAL A 35 6.74 -5.58 -10.88
C VAL A 35 6.97 -7.09 -10.95
N ALA A 36 6.42 -7.84 -10.00
CA ALA A 36 6.48 -9.29 -10.03
C ALA A 36 5.61 -9.82 -11.17
N GLU A 37 6.17 -10.68 -12.03
CA GLU A 37 5.39 -11.40 -13.04
C GLU A 37 4.46 -12.40 -12.34
N ARG A 38 3.19 -12.03 -12.17
CA ARG A 38 2.21 -12.85 -11.44
C ARG A 38 1.65 -14.00 -12.27
N GLY A 39 1.74 -13.92 -13.61
CA GLY A 39 1.06 -14.85 -14.53
C GLY A 39 1.59 -16.29 -14.52
N GLN A 40 2.81 -16.52 -14.03
CA GLN A 40 3.42 -17.85 -13.98
C GLN A 40 3.45 -18.45 -12.56
N MET A 41 3.11 -17.67 -11.53
CA MET A 41 3.18 -18.10 -10.14
C MET A 41 1.83 -18.66 -9.69
N THR A 42 1.80 -19.94 -9.33
CA THR A 42 0.61 -20.58 -8.75
C THR A 42 0.36 -20.16 -7.30
N GLN A 43 1.39 -19.65 -6.60
CA GLN A 43 1.29 -19.09 -5.25
C GLN A 43 2.17 -17.84 -5.13
N LEU A 44 1.55 -16.73 -4.73
CA LEU A 44 2.25 -15.48 -4.46
C LEU A 44 2.56 -15.41 -2.95
N PRO A 45 3.80 -15.05 -2.56
CA PRO A 45 4.12 -14.86 -1.15
C PRO A 45 3.31 -13.67 -0.60
N LEU A 46 2.81 -13.82 0.63
CA LEU A 46 2.20 -12.71 1.35
C LEU A 46 3.26 -11.65 1.68
N SER A 47 2.86 -10.39 1.62
CA SER A 47 3.62 -9.34 2.29
C SER A 47 3.62 -9.55 3.80
N TYR A 48 4.61 -8.99 4.49
CA TYR A 48 4.71 -9.06 5.95
C TYR A 48 3.42 -8.59 6.65
N ALA A 49 2.76 -7.55 6.12
CA ALA A 49 1.50 -7.06 6.66
C ALA A 49 0.34 -8.06 6.47
N GLN A 50 0.27 -8.72 5.31
CA GLN A 50 -0.75 -9.73 5.03
C GLN A 50 -0.55 -10.99 5.87
N GLU A 51 0.69 -11.47 6.03
CA GLU A 51 1.00 -12.62 6.89
C GLU A 51 0.62 -12.33 8.35
N ARG A 52 0.94 -11.13 8.85
CA ARG A 52 0.54 -10.70 10.19
C ARG A 52 -0.98 -10.69 10.37
N LEU A 53 -1.73 -10.13 9.42
CA LEU A 53 -3.19 -10.11 9.49
C LEU A 53 -3.78 -11.53 9.49
N TRP A 54 -3.28 -12.39 8.61
CA TRP A 54 -3.66 -13.80 8.58
C TRP A 54 -3.39 -14.51 9.92
N PHE A 55 -2.19 -14.32 10.48
CA PHE A 55 -1.82 -14.89 11.78
C PHE A 55 -2.76 -14.42 12.91
N LEU A 56 -3.10 -13.14 12.93
CA LEU A 56 -3.99 -12.58 13.95
C LEU A 56 -5.42 -13.12 13.84
N ASP A 57 -5.92 -13.30 12.63
CA ASP A 57 -7.23 -13.94 12.40
C ASP A 57 -7.25 -15.41 12.88
N GLN A 58 -6.15 -16.15 12.67
CA GLN A 58 -6.03 -17.52 13.19
C GLN A 58 -5.90 -17.60 14.72
N LEU A 59 -5.29 -16.58 15.34
CA LEU A 59 -5.12 -16.51 16.79
C LEU A 59 -6.43 -16.21 17.52
N GLU A 60 -7.26 -15.34 16.95
CA GLU A 60 -8.58 -14.98 17.50
C GLU A 60 -9.66 -15.01 16.40
N PRO A 61 -10.13 -16.22 16.03
CA PRO A 61 -11.11 -16.38 14.95
C PRO A 61 -12.44 -15.71 15.29
N GLY A 62 -13.01 -15.00 14.31
CA GLY A 62 -14.31 -14.34 14.45
C GLY A 62 -14.25 -12.97 15.12
N GLY A 63 -13.06 -12.46 15.45
CA GLY A 63 -12.87 -11.07 15.88
C GLY A 63 -13.17 -10.06 14.77
N ALA A 64 -13.66 -8.87 15.14
CA ALA A 64 -13.97 -7.79 14.20
C ALA A 64 -12.86 -6.72 14.10
N SER A 65 -11.72 -6.92 14.79
CA SER A 65 -10.66 -5.93 14.97
C SER A 65 -10.03 -5.41 13.67
N TYR A 66 -10.11 -6.21 12.60
CA TYR A 66 -9.57 -5.86 11.28
C TYR A 66 -10.65 -5.70 10.20
N ASN A 67 -11.92 -5.62 10.58
CA ASN A 67 -12.98 -5.25 9.65
C ASN A 67 -12.89 -3.75 9.34
N CYS A 68 -13.06 -3.40 8.06
CA CYS A 68 -13.12 -2.00 7.61
C CYS A 68 -14.54 -1.65 7.14
N PRO A 69 -15.53 -1.54 8.06
CA PRO A 69 -16.89 -1.23 7.67
C PRO A 69 -16.97 0.20 7.11
N GLY A 70 -17.65 0.34 5.97
CA GLY A 70 -17.98 1.63 5.37
C GLY A 70 -19.49 1.75 5.19
N ALA A 71 -20.04 2.94 5.43
CA ALA A 71 -21.44 3.24 5.20
C ALA A 71 -21.57 4.59 4.50
N VAL A 72 -22.48 4.68 3.53
CA VAL A 72 -22.77 5.91 2.79
C VAL A 72 -24.28 6.13 2.75
N THR A 73 -24.71 7.38 2.83
CA THR A 73 -26.11 7.75 2.64
C THR A 73 -26.28 8.21 1.20
N LEU A 74 -27.20 7.57 0.48
CA LEU A 74 -27.55 7.92 -0.90
C LEU A 74 -28.91 8.62 -0.91
N GLN A 75 -29.02 9.68 -1.69
CA GLN A 75 -30.26 10.46 -1.83
C GLN A 75 -30.69 10.44 -3.30
N GLY A 76 -31.99 10.25 -3.55
CA GLY A 76 -32.57 10.20 -4.89
C GLY A 76 -33.13 8.83 -5.24
N GLN A 77 -33.36 8.60 -6.54
CA GLN A 77 -33.78 7.29 -7.04
C GLN A 77 -32.60 6.31 -6.89
N PHE A 78 -32.85 5.20 -6.21
CA PHE A 78 -31.84 4.19 -5.93
C PHE A 78 -32.29 2.84 -6.49
N ASP A 79 -31.41 2.24 -7.30
CA ASP A 79 -31.61 0.95 -7.94
C ASP A 79 -30.58 -0.04 -7.39
N ILE A 80 -31.09 -1.04 -6.67
CA ILE A 80 -30.27 -2.06 -6.00
C ILE A 80 -29.60 -2.98 -7.03
N ASP A 81 -30.32 -3.32 -8.11
CA ASP A 81 -29.81 -4.23 -9.14
C ASP A 81 -28.64 -3.58 -9.89
N LEU A 82 -28.73 -2.26 -10.14
CA LEU A 82 -27.64 -1.49 -10.74
C LEU A 82 -26.43 -1.39 -9.82
N LEU A 83 -26.64 -1.20 -8.50
CA LEU A 83 -25.56 -1.17 -7.53
C LEU A 83 -24.83 -2.52 -7.49
N GLU A 84 -25.57 -3.62 -7.45
CA GLU A 84 -25.01 -4.96 -7.48
C GLU A 84 -24.19 -5.20 -8.75
N ALA A 85 -24.72 -4.82 -9.92
CA ALA A 85 -24.01 -4.90 -11.18
C ALA A 85 -22.71 -4.09 -11.19
N ALA A 86 -22.70 -2.90 -10.58
CA ALA A 86 -21.50 -2.07 -10.46
C ALA A 86 -20.42 -2.74 -9.59
N PHE A 87 -20.78 -3.29 -8.42
CA PHE A 87 -19.83 -4.01 -7.57
C PHE A 87 -19.25 -5.26 -8.26
N ARG A 88 -20.05 -5.96 -9.06
CA ARG A 88 -19.59 -7.11 -9.87
C ARG A 88 -18.54 -6.75 -10.92
N GLN A 89 -18.33 -5.47 -11.25
CA GLN A 89 -17.24 -5.06 -12.15
C GLN A 89 -15.91 -4.85 -11.42
N VAL A 90 -15.93 -4.67 -10.10
CA VAL A 90 -14.73 -4.41 -9.29
C VAL A 90 -14.13 -5.69 -8.72
N ILE A 91 -14.98 -6.69 -8.44
CA ILE A 91 -14.61 -8.02 -7.94
C ILE A 91 -14.19 -8.91 -9.11
#